data_AF-A0A9P8VUT2-F1
#
_entry.id   AF-A0A9P8VUT2-F1
#
_cell.length_a   1.000
_cell.length_b   1.000
_cell.length_c   1.000
_cell.angle_alpha   90.00
_cell.angle_beta   90.00
_cell.angle_gamma   90.00
#
_symmetry.space_group_name_H-M   'P 1'
#
loop_
_entity.id
_entity.type
_entity.pdbx_description
1 polymer ?
#
loop_
_entity_poly.entity_id
_entity_poly.type
_entity_poly.pdbx_seq_one_letter_code
_entity_poly.pdbx_strand_id
1 'polypeptide(L)'
;MEANRREVEANKHYLLCMSPLLEGFSFKDKKWLHFLVECLKPVVFQNNAFDYLVMPQRQKELLLVFAKEHDERVRELDDVIAGKGQGLLVLLSGPPGTGKTLTAEAIAERVKRPLYHVDTHEIGSVVETLSVRLRQIMNIASEWNAIVLLDEADVFLQKRSVEHAQRNESIAVFLRELEYYRGTMFLTTNLVDTIDEAMESQVHVHVKFQRLPPVSRQTIWINFVKEVAVYGSTLSDSDIQEPSAWTLNGRQIKNAMHMAVKWCAQSQQPLDLTSVEHVIRLACPGATKSEPLSEESAAGETRLSRSFSGLEM
;
A
#
# COMPACT_ATOMS: atom_id res chain seq x y z
N MET A 1 -11.29 0.73 32.60
CA MET A 1 -9.87 0.32 32.71
C MET A 1 -9.06 1.23 33.62
N GLU A 2 -9.19 2.56 33.55
CA GLU A 2 -8.36 3.49 34.37
C GLU A 2 -8.57 3.38 35.88
N ALA A 3 -9.78 3.04 36.35
CA ALA A 3 -10.06 2.81 37.77
C ALA A 3 -9.29 1.60 38.32
N ASN A 4 -9.34 0.46 37.62
CA ASN A 4 -8.60 -0.75 38.00
C ASN A 4 -7.08 -0.51 37.98
N ARG A 5 -6.57 0.26 37.00
CA ARG A 5 -5.14 0.62 36.92
C ARG A 5 -4.69 1.38 38.16
N ARG A 6 -5.45 2.40 38.59
CA ARG A 6 -5.10 3.22 39.76
C ARG A 6 -5.15 2.43 41.07
N GLU A 7 -6.12 1.54 41.20
CA GLU A 7 -6.26 0.66 42.38
C GLU A 7 -5.07 -0.31 42.51
N VAL A 8 -4.63 -0.85 41.39
CA VAL A 8 -3.50 -1.78 41.31
C VAL A 8 -2.15 -1.09 41.50
N GLU A 9 -1.96 0.10 40.91
CA GLU A 9 -0.74 0.91 41.13
C GLU A 9 -0.62 1.40 42.58
N ALA A 10 -1.75 1.58 43.29
CA ALA A 10 -1.77 2.03 44.69
C ALA A 10 -1.30 0.96 45.69
N ASN A 11 -1.38 -0.33 45.34
CA ASN A 11 -1.02 -1.42 46.25
C ASN A 11 0.18 -2.23 45.73
N LYS A 12 1.36 -1.91 46.27
CA LYS A 12 2.64 -2.53 45.93
C LYS A 12 2.67 -4.06 46.07
N HIS A 13 1.80 -4.66 46.88
CA HIS A 13 1.70 -6.12 46.98
C HIS A 13 1.14 -6.77 45.71
N TYR A 14 0.21 -6.12 44.99
CA TYR A 14 -0.32 -6.67 43.75
C TYR A 14 0.72 -6.68 42.63
N LEU A 15 1.63 -5.71 42.61
CA LEU A 15 2.74 -5.67 41.65
C LEU A 15 3.69 -6.87 41.81
N LEU A 16 3.84 -7.42 43.02
CA LEU A 16 4.66 -8.61 43.26
C LEU A 16 4.04 -9.90 42.72
N CYS A 17 2.71 -9.92 42.52
CA CYS A 17 1.99 -11.07 41.97
C CYS A 17 1.81 -11.00 40.45
N MET A 18 2.27 -9.92 39.80
CA MET A 18 2.15 -9.79 38.35
C MET A 18 3.28 -10.49 37.63
N SER A 19 2.92 -11.25 36.60
CA SER A 19 3.90 -11.67 35.60
C SER A 19 4.46 -10.43 34.90
N PRO A 20 5.79 -10.27 34.80
CA PRO A 20 6.41 -9.22 33.98
C PRO A 20 6.25 -9.49 32.47
N LEU A 21 5.67 -10.64 32.11
CA LEU A 21 5.41 -11.06 30.74
C LEU A 21 3.96 -10.79 30.36
N LEU A 22 3.79 -10.06 29.26
CA LEU A 22 2.52 -9.85 28.58
C LEU A 22 2.47 -10.73 27.33
N GLU A 23 1.37 -11.45 27.14
CA GLU A 23 1.13 -12.15 25.88
C GLU A 23 0.69 -11.14 24.80
N GLY A 24 1.28 -11.23 23.61
CA GLY A 24 0.93 -10.37 22.49
C GLY A 24 1.19 -11.04 21.15
N PHE A 25 0.61 -10.50 20.08
CA PHE A 25 0.81 -11.02 18.74
C PHE A 25 1.87 -10.20 17.98
N SER A 26 2.92 -10.87 17.48
CA SER A 26 3.89 -10.25 16.56
C SER A 26 3.35 -10.31 15.14
N PHE A 27 2.96 -9.17 14.57
CA PHE A 27 2.54 -9.07 13.16
C PHE A 27 3.65 -9.45 12.18
N LYS A 28 4.90 -9.21 12.56
CA LYS A 28 6.08 -9.55 11.74
C LYS A 28 6.33 -11.06 11.71
N ASP A 29 6.31 -11.71 12.87
CA ASP A 29 6.61 -13.15 13.00
C ASP A 29 5.37 -14.03 12.88
N LYS A 30 4.18 -13.41 12.86
CA LYS A 30 2.85 -14.02 12.76
C LYS A 30 2.58 -15.05 13.86
N LYS A 31 3.02 -14.74 15.09
CA LYS A 31 2.99 -15.64 16.25
C LYS A 31 2.65 -14.89 17.53
N TRP A 32 1.97 -15.61 18.44
CA TRP A 32 1.81 -15.21 19.83
C TRP A 32 3.13 -15.40 20.59
N LEU A 33 3.58 -14.35 21.25
CA LEU A 33 4.84 -14.28 21.98
C LEU A 33 4.60 -13.66 23.36
N HIS A 34 5.57 -13.86 24.26
CA HIS A 34 5.61 -13.21 25.56
C HIS A 34 6.58 -12.03 25.51
N PHE A 35 6.12 -10.85 25.91
CA PHE A 35 6.88 -9.62 25.91
C PHE A 35 7.13 -9.16 27.35
N LEU A 36 8.37 -8.80 27.66
CA LEU A 36 8.70 -8.14 28.92
C LEU A 36 8.10 -6.73 28.92
N VAL A 37 7.25 -6.43 29.90
CA VAL A 37 6.57 -5.13 30.01
C VAL A 37 7.57 -3.97 30.05
N GLU A 38 8.73 -4.16 30.68
CA GLU A 38 9.81 -3.16 30.77
C GLU A 38 10.45 -2.83 29.41
N CYS A 39 10.38 -3.76 28.45
CA CYS A 39 10.93 -3.57 27.11
C CYS A 39 9.93 -2.97 26.12
N LEU A 40 8.66 -2.82 26.50
CA LEU A 40 7.62 -2.26 25.64
C LEU A 40 7.83 -0.75 25.45
N LYS A 41 7.70 -0.30 24.20
CA LYS A 41 7.79 1.12 23.82
C LYS A 41 6.58 1.49 22.98
N PRO A 42 6.13 2.76 23.02
CA PRO A 42 5.11 3.23 22.09
C PRO A 42 5.52 2.98 20.65
N VAL A 43 4.56 2.59 19.81
CA VAL A 43 4.79 2.38 18.38
C VAL A 43 5.11 3.73 17.73
N VAL A 44 6.21 3.77 16.97
CA VAL A 44 6.63 4.96 16.22
C VAL A 44 6.14 4.84 14.79
N PHE A 45 5.08 5.57 14.47
CA PHE A 45 4.50 5.59 13.12
C PHE A 45 5.20 6.61 12.20
N GLN A 46 5.41 6.23 10.94
CA GLN A 46 6.08 7.01 9.91
C GLN A 46 5.07 7.79 9.06
N ASN A 47 4.71 8.99 9.50
CA ASN A 47 3.74 9.83 8.76
C ASN A 47 4.22 10.22 7.34
N ASN A 48 5.53 10.31 7.13
CA ASN A 48 6.12 10.78 5.87
C ASN A 48 5.86 9.84 4.70
N ALA A 49 5.62 8.54 4.96
CA ALA A 49 5.38 7.53 3.92
C ALA A 49 4.21 7.93 2.98
N PHE A 50 3.20 8.61 3.52
CA PHE A 50 2.05 9.10 2.76
C PHE A 50 2.39 10.22 1.77
N ASP A 51 3.41 11.01 2.07
CA ASP A 51 3.86 12.13 1.22
C ASP A 51 4.66 11.61 0.01
N TYR A 52 5.38 10.50 0.18
CA TYR A 52 6.11 9.83 -0.91
C TYR A 52 5.21 9.15 -1.94
N LEU A 53 3.95 8.86 -1.59
CA LEU A 53 3.02 8.19 -2.49
C LEU A 53 2.65 9.10 -3.65
N VAL A 54 2.91 8.71 -4.90
CA VAL A 54 2.56 9.53 -6.06
C VAL A 54 1.28 8.99 -6.71
N MET A 55 0.15 9.60 -6.35
CA MET A 55 -1.17 9.30 -6.90
C MET A 55 -2.06 10.54 -6.89
N PRO A 56 -3.16 10.58 -7.66
CA PRO A 56 -4.08 11.71 -7.69
C PRO A 56 -4.59 12.09 -6.29
N GLN A 57 -4.55 13.38 -5.97
CA GLN A 57 -4.86 13.90 -4.63
C GLN A 57 -6.26 13.46 -4.12
N ARG A 58 -7.27 13.50 -5.00
CA ARG A 58 -8.63 13.03 -4.65
C ARG A 58 -8.68 11.56 -4.24
N GLN A 59 -7.89 10.70 -4.89
CA GLN A 59 -7.84 9.28 -4.53
C GLN A 59 -7.16 9.08 -3.17
N LYS A 60 -6.08 9.83 -2.89
CA LYS A 60 -5.43 9.82 -1.56
C LYS A 60 -6.40 10.22 -0.45
N GLU A 61 -7.14 11.30 -0.67
CA GLU A 61 -8.08 11.84 0.31
C GLU A 61 -9.21 10.86 0.58
N LEU A 62 -9.82 10.29 -0.45
CA LEU A 62 -10.89 9.30 -0.31
C LEU A 62 -10.42 8.06 0.46
N LEU A 63 -9.27 7.49 0.09
CA LEU A 63 -8.71 6.34 0.81
C LEU A 63 -8.43 6.64 2.28
N LEU A 64 -7.93 7.84 2.57
CA LEU A 64 -7.65 8.27 3.93
C LEU A 64 -8.94 8.47 4.75
N VAL A 65 -9.98 9.04 4.15
CA VAL A 65 -11.29 9.21 4.80
C VAL A 65 -11.88 7.85 5.14
N PHE A 66 -11.95 6.94 4.18
CA PHE A 66 -12.50 5.60 4.43
C PHE A 66 -11.67 4.83 5.47
N ALA A 67 -10.34 4.90 5.39
CA ALA A 67 -9.49 4.23 6.37
C ALA A 67 -9.68 4.76 7.81
N LYS A 68 -10.04 6.05 7.97
CA LYS A 68 -10.32 6.70 9.26
C LYS A 68 -11.75 6.49 9.75
N GLU A 69 -12.75 6.46 8.88
CA GLU A 69 -14.14 6.22 9.30
C GLU A 69 -14.30 4.83 9.92
N HIS A 70 -13.54 3.87 9.42
CA HIS A 70 -13.44 2.52 10.00
C HIS A 70 -12.48 2.43 11.21
N ASP A 71 -11.97 3.56 11.71
CA ASP A 71 -11.04 3.68 12.84
C ASP A 71 -11.74 4.26 14.10
N GLU A 72 -12.68 3.50 14.67
CA GLU A 72 -13.15 3.61 16.08
C GLU A 72 -14.53 4.23 16.45
N ARG A 73 -15.42 4.74 15.59
CA ARG A 73 -16.69 5.36 16.11
C ARG A 73 -18.02 5.03 15.44
N VAL A 74 -18.04 4.23 14.36
CA VAL A 74 -19.29 3.87 13.65
C VAL A 74 -19.83 2.50 14.10
N ARG A 75 -19.46 2.02 15.29
CA ARG A 75 -20.15 0.87 15.90
C ARG A 75 -21.53 1.23 16.47
N GLU A 76 -21.81 2.51 16.68
CA GLU A 76 -23.05 2.98 17.35
C GLU A 76 -24.14 3.50 16.40
N LEU A 77 -23.90 3.63 15.09
CA LEU A 77 -24.83 4.34 14.18
C LEU A 77 -25.51 3.51 13.08
N ASP A 78 -25.10 2.27 12.82
CA ASP A 78 -25.75 1.42 11.80
C ASP A 78 -26.52 0.26 12.42
N ASP A 79 -27.64 0.61 13.05
CA ASP A 79 -28.65 -0.35 13.51
C ASP A 79 -29.95 -0.15 12.73
N VAL A 80 -29.94 -0.62 11.48
CA VAL A 80 -31.18 -0.90 10.72
C VAL A 80 -31.15 -2.32 10.14
N ILE A 81 -29.96 -2.86 9.83
CA ILE A 81 -29.76 -4.29 9.51
C ILE A 81 -28.38 -4.72 10.04
N ALA A 82 -28.35 -5.54 11.09
CA ALA A 82 -27.11 -6.11 11.59
C ALA A 82 -26.46 -7.02 10.52
N GLY A 83 -25.31 -6.60 9.97
CA GLY A 83 -24.42 -7.50 9.24
C GLY A 83 -24.06 -7.17 7.78
N LYS A 84 -24.44 -6.02 7.21
CA LYS A 84 -23.97 -5.61 5.87
C LYS A 84 -23.36 -4.21 5.89
N GLY A 85 -22.14 -4.06 5.35
CA GLY A 85 -21.51 -2.76 5.09
C GLY A 85 -20.51 -2.21 6.11
N GLN A 86 -20.07 -2.99 7.11
CA GLN A 86 -19.17 -2.50 8.17
C GLN A 86 -17.66 -2.67 7.88
N GLY A 87 -17.29 -3.38 6.82
CA GLY A 87 -15.90 -3.59 6.42
C GLY A 87 -15.50 -2.69 5.24
N LEU A 88 -14.24 -2.26 5.21
CA LEU A 88 -13.69 -1.54 4.06
C LEU A 88 -12.81 -2.49 3.27
N LEU A 89 -13.26 -2.88 2.07
CA LEU A 89 -12.48 -3.68 1.13
C LEU A 89 -11.96 -2.80 0.00
N VAL A 90 -10.64 -2.59 -0.06
CA VAL A 90 -9.97 -1.82 -1.09
C VAL A 90 -9.18 -2.75 -2.00
N LEU A 91 -9.46 -2.70 -3.31
CA LEU A 91 -8.68 -3.41 -4.32
C LEU A 91 -7.70 -2.45 -4.99
N LEU A 92 -6.42 -2.80 -4.96
CA LEU A 92 -5.34 -2.10 -5.63
C LEU A 92 -4.86 -2.97 -6.80
N SER A 93 -5.20 -2.61 -8.03
CA SER A 93 -4.77 -3.36 -9.23
C SER A 93 -3.83 -2.56 -10.09
N GLY A 94 -2.92 -3.21 -10.81
CA GLY A 94 -2.00 -2.51 -11.72
C GLY A 94 -0.69 -3.24 -11.94
N PRO A 95 0.18 -2.74 -12.84
CA PRO A 95 1.50 -3.33 -13.07
C PRO A 95 2.36 -3.45 -11.80
N PRO A 96 3.36 -4.35 -11.78
CA PRO A 96 4.29 -4.45 -10.65
C PRO A 96 5.11 -3.15 -10.50
N GLY A 97 5.42 -2.78 -9.26
CA GLY A 97 6.27 -1.63 -8.94
C GLY A 97 5.61 -0.26 -9.06
N THR A 98 4.27 -0.18 -9.11
CA THR A 98 3.50 1.09 -9.15
C THR A 98 3.11 1.65 -7.79
N GLY A 99 3.50 0.98 -6.68
CA GLY A 99 3.23 1.48 -5.32
C GLY A 99 1.95 0.95 -4.66
N LYS A 100 1.39 -0.17 -5.14
CA LYS A 100 0.20 -0.82 -4.55
C LYS A 100 0.39 -1.15 -3.06
N THR A 101 1.39 -1.99 -2.74
CA THR A 101 1.74 -2.37 -1.35
C THR A 101 2.07 -1.13 -0.50
N LEU A 102 2.87 -0.21 -1.06
CA LEU A 102 3.24 1.05 -0.39
C LEU A 102 2.02 1.92 -0.05
N THR A 103 0.96 1.87 -0.85
CA THR A 103 -0.28 2.63 -0.57
C THR A 103 -0.93 2.15 0.72
N ALA A 104 -1.06 0.84 0.90
CA ALA A 104 -1.65 0.25 2.11
C ALA A 104 -0.76 0.51 3.34
N GLU A 105 0.56 0.36 3.20
CA GLU A 105 1.53 0.69 4.25
C GLU A 105 1.44 2.16 4.68
N ALA A 106 1.47 3.08 3.71
CA ALA A 106 1.40 4.51 3.98
C ALA A 106 0.07 4.92 4.63
N ILE A 107 -1.04 4.30 4.25
CA ILE A 107 -2.34 4.54 4.88
C ILE A 107 -2.32 4.06 6.33
N ALA A 108 -1.86 2.84 6.59
CA ALA A 108 -1.78 2.27 7.94
C ALA A 108 -0.94 3.14 8.89
N GLU A 109 0.22 3.60 8.41
CA GLU A 109 1.09 4.53 9.14
C GLU A 109 0.37 5.87 9.41
N ARG A 110 -0.34 6.40 8.42
CA ARG A 110 -1.04 7.70 8.52
C ARG A 110 -2.22 7.67 9.48
N VAL A 111 -2.93 6.55 9.55
CA VAL A 111 -4.04 6.34 10.51
C VAL A 111 -3.59 5.71 11.83
N LYS A 112 -2.30 5.40 11.99
CA LYS A 112 -1.70 4.84 13.20
C LYS A 112 -2.29 3.49 13.63
N ARG A 113 -2.59 2.64 12.65
CA ARG A 113 -3.09 1.27 12.88
C ARG A 113 -2.02 0.25 12.49
N PRO A 114 -1.89 -0.88 13.21
CA PRO A 114 -0.99 -1.95 12.79
C PRO A 114 -1.35 -2.46 11.39
N LEU A 115 -0.34 -2.80 10.59
CA LEU A 115 -0.55 -3.44 9.30
C LEU A 115 -0.25 -4.93 9.42
N TYR A 116 -1.26 -5.77 9.18
CA TYR A 116 -1.10 -7.21 9.04
C TYR A 116 -0.87 -7.57 7.57
N HIS A 117 0.41 -7.59 7.16
CA HIS A 117 0.81 -8.04 5.83
C HIS A 117 0.75 -9.58 5.74
N VAL A 118 -0.02 -10.08 4.78
CA VAL A 118 -0.18 -11.51 4.49
C VAL A 118 0.02 -11.72 3.00
N ASP A 119 0.97 -12.57 2.66
CA ASP A 119 1.14 -13.05 1.30
C ASP A 119 0.12 -14.16 1.01
N THR A 120 -0.53 -14.14 -0.15
CA THR A 120 -1.56 -15.12 -0.50
C THR A 120 -1.06 -16.57 -0.55
N HIS A 121 0.24 -16.78 -0.78
CA HIS A 121 0.86 -18.10 -0.72
C HIS A 121 0.82 -18.69 0.71
N GLU A 122 0.83 -17.85 1.75
CA GLU A 122 0.74 -18.31 3.14
C GLU A 122 -0.64 -18.86 3.49
N ILE A 123 -1.68 -18.32 2.86
CA ILE A 123 -3.07 -18.76 3.08
C ILE A 123 -3.27 -20.13 2.43
N GLY A 124 -2.72 -20.31 1.23
CA GLY A 124 -2.84 -21.53 0.43
C GLY A 124 -4.16 -21.63 -0.33
N SER A 125 -4.25 -22.58 -1.25
CA SER A 125 -5.41 -22.72 -2.15
C SER A 125 -6.37 -23.84 -1.76
N VAL A 126 -6.08 -24.62 -0.72
CA VAL A 126 -6.95 -25.72 -0.27
C VAL A 126 -8.10 -25.14 0.56
N VAL A 127 -9.34 -25.43 0.17
CA VAL A 127 -10.56 -24.81 0.70
C VAL A 127 -10.67 -24.86 2.23
N GLU A 128 -10.43 -26.03 2.82
CA GLU A 128 -10.55 -26.23 4.28
C GLU A 128 -9.54 -25.38 5.06
N THR A 129 -8.28 -25.36 4.62
CA THR A 129 -7.22 -24.61 5.29
C THR A 129 -7.31 -23.11 4.99
N LEU A 130 -7.76 -22.74 3.78
CA LEU A 130 -8.01 -21.36 3.36
C LEU A 130 -9.00 -20.67 4.29
N SER A 131 -10.19 -21.27 4.49
CA SER A 131 -11.24 -20.69 5.34
C SER A 131 -10.77 -20.51 6.78
N VAL A 132 -10.11 -21.53 7.36
CA VAL A 132 -9.60 -21.47 8.73
C VAL A 132 -8.54 -20.36 8.88
N ARG A 133 -7.57 -20.28 7.96
CA ARG A 133 -6.49 -19.28 8.02
C ARG A 133 -7.01 -17.86 7.81
N LEU A 134 -7.91 -17.64 6.86
CA LEU A 134 -8.52 -16.32 6.64
C LEU A 134 -9.25 -15.84 7.89
N ARG A 135 -10.07 -16.70 8.52
CA ARG A 135 -10.77 -16.34 9.76
C ARG A 135 -9.79 -16.01 10.89
N GLN A 136 -8.71 -16.78 11.04
CA GLN A 136 -7.69 -16.50 12.04
C GLN A 136 -7.04 -15.13 11.82
N ILE A 137 -6.64 -14.82 10.58
CA ILE A 137 -6.05 -13.52 10.21
C ILE A 137 -7.05 -12.38 10.50
N MET A 138 -8.29 -12.53 10.05
CA MET A 138 -9.36 -11.54 10.23
C MET A 138 -9.71 -11.31 11.70
N ASN A 139 -9.74 -12.37 12.51
CA ASN A 139 -10.00 -12.27 13.95
C ASN A 139 -8.88 -11.52 14.65
N ILE A 140 -7.62 -11.88 14.41
CA ILE A 140 -6.46 -11.18 14.96
C ILE A 140 -6.48 -9.71 14.53
N ALA A 141 -6.73 -9.44 13.24
CA ALA A 141 -6.80 -8.06 12.77
C ALA A 141 -7.93 -7.27 13.45
N SER A 142 -9.08 -7.88 13.66
CA SER A 142 -10.22 -7.24 14.34
C SER A 142 -9.93 -6.94 15.81
N GLU A 143 -9.29 -7.87 16.53
CA GLU A 143 -8.92 -7.69 17.94
C GLU A 143 -7.93 -6.56 18.16
N TRP A 144 -6.98 -6.41 17.24
CA TRP A 144 -5.92 -5.40 17.31
C TRP A 144 -6.24 -4.11 16.52
N ASN A 145 -7.47 -3.97 15.99
CA ASN A 145 -7.87 -2.91 15.07
C ASN A 145 -6.84 -2.69 13.92
N ALA A 146 -6.26 -3.79 13.43
CA ALA A 146 -5.24 -3.77 12.39
C ALA A 146 -5.87 -3.68 10.98
N ILE A 147 -5.14 -3.05 10.07
CA ILE A 147 -5.42 -3.10 8.64
C ILE A 147 -4.82 -4.40 8.08
N VAL A 148 -5.63 -5.20 7.39
CA VAL A 148 -5.12 -6.39 6.69
C VAL A 148 -4.66 -5.99 5.29
N LEU A 149 -3.50 -6.48 4.88
CA LEU A 149 -3.01 -6.38 3.51
C LEU A 149 -2.79 -7.78 2.97
N LEU A 150 -3.62 -8.20 2.02
CA LEU A 150 -3.40 -9.43 1.25
C LEU A 150 -2.64 -9.06 -0.03
N ASP A 151 -1.36 -9.38 -0.05
CA ASP A 151 -0.46 -9.07 -1.17
C ASP A 151 -0.49 -10.22 -2.20
N GLU A 152 -0.45 -9.87 -3.49
CA GLU A 152 -0.44 -10.82 -4.61
C GLU A 152 -1.68 -11.73 -4.66
N ALA A 153 -2.88 -11.17 -4.48
CA ALA A 153 -4.15 -11.92 -4.49
C ALA A 153 -4.62 -12.40 -5.87
N ASP A 154 -3.72 -12.46 -6.86
CA ASP A 154 -3.99 -12.79 -8.25
C ASP A 154 -4.78 -14.13 -8.38
N VAL A 155 -4.41 -15.14 -7.60
CA VAL A 155 -5.04 -16.48 -7.63
C VAL A 155 -6.51 -16.45 -7.20
N PHE A 156 -6.88 -15.56 -6.28
CA PHE A 156 -8.25 -15.45 -5.76
C PHE A 156 -9.11 -14.44 -6.52
N LEU A 157 -8.46 -13.58 -7.33
CA LEU A 157 -9.12 -12.50 -8.06
C LEU A 157 -9.35 -12.84 -9.53
N GLN A 158 -8.66 -13.85 -10.06
CA GLN A 158 -8.78 -14.24 -11.46
C GLN A 158 -10.19 -14.77 -11.80
N LYS A 159 -10.69 -14.44 -13.00
CA LYS A 159 -11.94 -15.00 -13.53
C LYS A 159 -12.02 -16.52 -13.39
N ARG A 160 -13.20 -17.00 -13.01
CA ARG A 160 -13.51 -18.43 -12.95
C ARG A 160 -13.35 -19.08 -14.32
N SER A 161 -12.75 -20.27 -14.34
CA SER A 161 -12.59 -21.08 -15.56
C SER A 161 -13.29 -22.41 -15.39
N VAL A 162 -13.99 -22.88 -16.43
CA VAL A 162 -14.67 -24.18 -16.43
C VAL A 162 -13.66 -25.34 -16.20
N GLU A 163 -12.41 -25.14 -16.60
CA GLU A 163 -11.35 -26.16 -16.52
C GLU A 163 -10.73 -26.29 -15.10
N HIS A 164 -11.00 -25.35 -14.20
CA HIS A 164 -10.33 -25.27 -12.89
C HIS A 164 -11.34 -25.25 -11.73
N ALA A 165 -12.07 -26.35 -11.55
CA ALA A 165 -13.09 -26.48 -10.51
C ALA A 165 -12.55 -26.19 -9.08
N GLN A 166 -11.39 -26.76 -8.72
CA GLN A 166 -10.79 -26.57 -7.40
C GLN A 166 -10.45 -25.10 -7.11
N ARG A 167 -9.91 -24.37 -8.11
CA ARG A 167 -9.61 -22.93 -7.95
C ARG A 167 -10.88 -22.12 -7.78
N ASN A 168 -11.92 -22.42 -8.55
CA ASN A 168 -13.20 -21.71 -8.46
C ASN A 168 -13.84 -21.90 -7.08
N GLU A 169 -13.70 -23.09 -6.48
CA GLU A 169 -14.17 -23.36 -5.12
C GLU A 169 -13.41 -22.51 -4.10
N SER A 170 -12.08 -22.41 -4.22
CA SER A 170 -11.25 -21.55 -3.37
C SER A 170 -11.62 -20.07 -3.53
N ILE A 171 -11.88 -19.60 -4.75
CA ILE A 171 -12.36 -18.23 -5.03
C ILE A 171 -13.71 -17.99 -4.34
N ALA A 172 -14.65 -18.93 -4.43
CA ALA A 172 -15.96 -18.81 -3.81
C ALA A 172 -15.87 -18.74 -2.27
N VAL A 173 -15.00 -19.56 -1.67
CA VAL A 173 -14.75 -19.55 -0.23
C VAL A 173 -14.08 -18.24 0.18
N PHE A 174 -13.09 -17.77 -0.56
CA PHE A 174 -12.41 -16.49 -0.32
C PHE A 174 -13.41 -15.33 -0.30
N LEU A 175 -14.23 -15.17 -1.35
CA LEU A 175 -15.28 -14.15 -1.44
C LEU A 175 -16.26 -14.21 -0.28
N ARG A 176 -16.67 -15.42 0.11
CA ARG A 176 -17.57 -15.61 1.25
C ARG A 176 -16.96 -15.11 2.55
N GLU A 177 -15.70 -15.45 2.84
CA GLU A 177 -15.05 -14.98 4.08
C GLU A 177 -14.85 -13.46 4.08
N LEU A 178 -14.58 -12.84 2.92
CA LEU A 178 -14.48 -11.38 2.80
C LEU A 178 -15.81 -10.67 3.12
N GLU A 179 -16.95 -11.24 2.74
CA GLU A 179 -18.28 -10.65 3.02
C GLU A 179 -18.55 -10.52 4.52
N TYR A 180 -18.05 -11.45 5.34
CA TYR A 180 -18.23 -11.42 6.79
C TYR A 180 -17.20 -10.54 7.52
N TYR A 181 -16.15 -10.08 6.84
CA TYR A 181 -15.10 -9.30 7.48
C TYR A 181 -15.54 -7.85 7.71
N ARG A 182 -15.46 -7.41 8.97
CA ARG A 182 -15.90 -6.07 9.42
C ARG A 182 -14.75 -5.11 9.72
N GLY A 183 -13.55 -5.41 9.20
CA GLY A 183 -12.38 -4.55 9.36
C GLY A 183 -11.97 -3.89 8.05
N THR A 184 -10.79 -3.27 8.04
CA THR A 184 -10.20 -2.69 6.83
C THR A 184 -9.25 -3.70 6.19
N MET A 185 -9.44 -3.98 4.90
CA MET A 185 -8.60 -4.88 4.11
C MET A 185 -8.21 -4.24 2.78
N PHE A 186 -6.92 -4.30 2.48
CA PHE A 186 -6.36 -3.99 1.17
C PHE A 186 -5.99 -5.29 0.46
N LEU A 187 -6.43 -5.43 -0.79
CA LEU A 187 -6.03 -6.50 -1.69
C LEU A 187 -5.11 -5.89 -2.76
N THR A 188 -3.95 -6.49 -3.03
CA THR A 188 -3.14 -6.10 -4.18
C THR A 188 -3.22 -7.17 -5.27
N THR A 189 -3.21 -6.72 -6.52
CA THR A 189 -3.17 -7.61 -7.68
C THR A 189 -2.40 -7.00 -8.84
N ASN A 190 -1.77 -7.87 -9.62
CA ASN A 190 -1.17 -7.50 -10.90
C ASN A 190 -2.15 -7.65 -12.07
N LEU A 191 -3.35 -8.21 -11.83
CA LEU A 191 -4.40 -8.38 -12.81
C LEU A 191 -5.15 -7.05 -13.01
N VAL A 192 -5.04 -6.44 -14.19
CA VAL A 192 -5.71 -5.17 -14.51
C VAL A 192 -7.10 -5.39 -15.12
N ASP A 193 -7.24 -6.41 -15.98
CA ASP A 193 -8.40 -6.59 -16.85
C ASP A 193 -9.15 -7.92 -16.62
N THR A 194 -8.65 -8.80 -15.75
CA THR A 194 -9.12 -10.19 -15.60
C THR A 194 -9.61 -10.52 -14.20
N ILE A 195 -10.26 -9.55 -13.55
CA ILE A 195 -10.85 -9.72 -12.22
C ILE A 195 -12.24 -10.39 -12.33
N ASP A 196 -12.57 -11.26 -11.38
CA ASP A 196 -13.87 -11.92 -11.23
C ASP A 196 -14.98 -10.89 -10.91
N GLU A 197 -16.12 -10.97 -11.59
CA GLU A 197 -17.23 -10.02 -11.44
C GLU A 197 -17.81 -10.03 -10.02
N ALA A 198 -17.84 -11.19 -9.36
CA ALA A 198 -18.27 -11.29 -7.96
C ALA A 198 -17.32 -10.54 -7.02
N MET A 199 -16.02 -10.47 -7.32
CA MET A 199 -15.11 -9.62 -6.57
C MET A 199 -15.35 -8.14 -6.83
N GLU A 200 -15.50 -7.74 -8.10
CA GLU A 200 -15.72 -6.33 -8.44
C GLU A 200 -16.96 -5.76 -7.75
N SER A 201 -18.01 -6.57 -7.57
CA SER A 201 -19.23 -6.20 -6.84
C SER A 201 -19.09 -6.14 -5.32
N GLN A 202 -18.10 -6.79 -4.72
CA GLN A 202 -17.87 -6.79 -3.26
C GLN A 202 -16.86 -5.72 -2.81
N VAL A 203 -16.01 -5.25 -3.72
CA VAL A 203 -15.01 -4.23 -3.45
C VAL A 203 -15.69 -2.86 -3.29
N HIS A 204 -15.35 -2.15 -2.22
CA HIS A 204 -15.88 -0.82 -1.95
C HIS A 204 -15.13 0.25 -2.75
N VAL A 205 -13.81 0.08 -2.86
CA VAL A 205 -12.93 1.01 -3.59
C VAL A 205 -11.98 0.22 -4.47
N HIS A 206 -12.05 0.45 -5.78
CA HIS A 206 -11.10 -0.12 -6.74
C HIS A 206 -10.17 0.97 -7.29
N VAL A 207 -8.89 0.90 -6.92
CA VAL A 207 -7.85 1.80 -7.42
C VAL A 207 -7.04 1.07 -8.49
N LYS A 208 -7.16 1.56 -9.73
CA LYS A 208 -6.39 1.07 -10.88
C LYS A 208 -5.13 1.91 -11.06
N PHE A 209 -3.97 1.32 -10.75
CA PHE A 209 -2.66 1.89 -10.98
C PHE A 209 -2.25 1.69 -12.43
N GLN A 210 -1.88 2.80 -13.08
CA GLN A 210 -1.30 2.80 -14.40
C GLN A 210 0.23 2.84 -14.33
N ARG A 211 0.89 2.65 -15.46
CA ARG A 211 2.33 2.93 -15.55
C ARG A 211 2.58 4.40 -15.22
N LEU A 212 3.66 4.67 -14.48
CA LEU A 212 3.97 6.02 -14.01
C LEU A 212 4.25 6.94 -15.21
N PRO A 213 3.51 8.05 -15.38
CA PRO A 213 3.82 9.05 -16.39
C PRO A 213 5.12 9.79 -16.03
N PRO A 214 5.78 10.45 -17.00
CA PRO A 214 7.04 11.16 -16.77
C PRO A 214 6.98 12.13 -15.58
N VAL A 215 5.89 12.89 -15.45
CA VAL A 215 5.66 13.83 -14.34
C VAL A 215 5.68 13.12 -12.98
N SER A 216 5.00 11.97 -12.86
CA SER A 216 5.02 11.19 -11.62
C SER A 216 6.39 10.62 -11.32
N ARG A 217 7.15 10.17 -12.33
CA ARG A 217 8.52 9.68 -12.16
C ARG A 217 9.44 10.81 -11.67
N GLN A 218 9.28 12.02 -12.20
CA GLN A 218 10.03 13.19 -11.76
C GLN A 218 9.80 13.48 -10.28
N THR A 219 8.55 13.47 -9.82
CA THR A 219 8.24 13.64 -8.39
C THR A 219 8.93 12.56 -7.53
N ILE A 220 8.90 11.30 -7.98
CA ILE A 220 9.56 10.19 -7.26
C ILE A 220 11.07 10.41 -7.19
N TRP A 221 11.72 10.78 -8.30
CA TRP A 221 13.16 11.06 -8.31
C TRP A 221 13.52 12.25 -7.40
N ILE A 222 12.78 13.36 -7.46
CA ILE A 222 12.97 14.51 -6.57
C ILE A 222 12.90 14.09 -5.11
N ASN A 223 11.92 13.26 -4.75
CA ASN A 223 11.75 12.79 -3.39
C ASN A 223 12.95 11.95 -2.91
N PHE A 224 13.49 11.06 -3.75
CA PHE A 224 14.68 10.28 -3.42
C PHE A 224 15.95 11.14 -3.38
N VAL A 225 16.10 12.10 -4.29
CA VAL A 225 17.25 13.02 -4.28
C VAL A 225 17.24 13.87 -3.02
N LYS A 226 16.09 14.38 -2.57
CA LYS A 226 15.98 15.13 -1.31
C LYS A 226 16.39 14.30 -0.09
N GLU A 227 16.02 13.02 -0.06
CA GLU A 227 16.44 12.09 0.99
C GLU A 227 17.96 11.88 1.01
N VAL A 228 18.58 11.82 -0.17
CA VAL A 228 20.02 11.60 -0.36
C VAL A 228 20.83 12.89 -0.23
N ALA A 229 20.26 14.06 -0.51
CA ALA A 229 20.92 15.36 -0.46
C ALA A 229 21.45 15.70 0.93
N VAL A 230 20.86 15.08 1.97
CA VAL A 230 21.38 15.09 3.34
C VAL A 230 22.84 14.61 3.42
N TYR A 231 23.30 13.81 2.45
CA TYR A 231 24.64 13.25 2.35
C TYR A 231 25.55 13.97 1.32
N GLY A 232 25.12 15.10 0.74
CA GLY A 232 25.97 15.94 -0.13
C GLY A 232 25.83 15.71 -1.64
N SER A 233 24.60 15.62 -2.16
CA SER A 233 24.37 15.50 -3.61
C SER A 233 24.51 16.83 -4.36
N THR A 234 25.06 16.80 -5.56
CA THR A 234 25.17 17.94 -6.50
C THR A 234 23.99 18.08 -7.47
N LEU A 235 23.00 17.19 -7.40
CA LEU A 235 21.86 17.16 -8.33
C LEU A 235 20.85 18.28 -8.04
N SER A 236 20.50 19.04 -9.07
CA SER A 236 19.43 20.03 -9.05
C SER A 236 18.10 19.44 -9.54
N ASP A 237 16.98 20.10 -9.21
CA ASP A 237 15.64 19.68 -9.69
C ASP A 237 15.55 19.68 -11.23
N SER A 238 16.34 20.50 -11.92
CA SER A 238 16.44 20.51 -13.39
C SER A 238 17.13 19.28 -13.96
N ASP A 239 18.12 18.72 -13.26
CA ASP A 239 18.85 17.53 -13.72
C ASP A 239 17.95 16.28 -13.71
N ILE A 240 16.89 16.30 -12.90
CA ILE A 240 15.99 15.16 -12.69
C ILE A 240 15.04 14.95 -13.88
N GLN A 241 14.90 15.91 -14.79
CA GLN A 241 14.10 15.73 -16.00
C GLN A 241 14.61 14.57 -16.87
N GLU A 242 15.94 14.45 -17.00
CA GLU A 242 16.60 13.44 -17.84
C GLU A 242 16.37 11.99 -17.34
N PRO A 243 16.60 11.64 -16.05
CA PRO A 243 16.28 10.33 -15.49
C PRO A 243 14.78 10.00 -15.51
N SER A 244 13.92 11.01 -15.48
CA SER A 244 12.46 10.85 -15.49
C SER A 244 11.90 10.45 -16.85
N ALA A 245 12.65 10.71 -17.93
CA ALA A 245 12.31 10.26 -19.28
C ALA A 245 12.42 8.73 -19.44
N TRP A 246 13.20 8.05 -18.58
CA TRP A 246 13.30 6.60 -18.63
C TRP A 246 11.98 5.94 -18.19
N THR A 247 11.54 4.91 -18.90
CA THR A 247 10.30 4.16 -18.65
C THR A 247 10.43 3.20 -17.46
N LEU A 248 10.73 3.76 -16.29
CA LEU A 248 10.95 3.02 -15.04
C LEU A 248 9.71 2.99 -14.16
N ASN A 249 9.52 1.89 -13.43
CA ASN A 249 8.57 1.82 -12.32
C ASN A 249 9.20 2.34 -11.02
N GLY A 250 8.38 2.57 -9.98
CA GLY A 250 8.86 3.15 -8.72
C GLY A 250 9.90 2.28 -8.00
N ARG A 251 9.77 0.94 -8.09
CA ARG A 251 10.76 -0.01 -7.54
C ARG A 251 12.11 0.12 -8.26
N GLN A 252 12.09 0.23 -9.58
CA GLN A 252 13.30 0.43 -10.39
C GLN A 252 13.98 1.76 -10.09
N ILE A 253 13.22 2.85 -9.95
CA ILE A 253 13.76 4.17 -9.56
C ILE A 253 14.45 4.08 -8.19
N LYS A 254 13.78 3.49 -7.19
CA LYS A 254 14.35 3.28 -5.85
C LYS A 254 15.65 2.47 -5.91
N ASN A 255 15.65 1.36 -6.65
CA ASN A 255 16.83 0.49 -6.78
C ASN A 255 17.99 1.22 -7.48
N ALA A 256 17.70 1.94 -8.57
CA ALA A 256 18.70 2.72 -9.30
C ALA A 256 19.32 3.80 -8.40
N MET A 257 18.52 4.53 -7.64
CA MET A 257 19.02 5.51 -6.67
C MET A 257 19.91 4.88 -5.60
N HIS A 258 19.47 3.79 -4.96
CA HIS A 258 20.29 3.12 -3.94
C HIS A 258 21.61 2.59 -4.51
N MET A 259 21.60 2.06 -5.74
CA MET A 259 22.81 1.59 -6.40
C MET A 259 23.75 2.75 -6.74
N ALA A 260 23.22 3.87 -7.28
CA ALA A 260 24.01 5.06 -7.59
C ALA A 260 24.66 5.64 -6.32
N VAL A 261 23.91 5.79 -5.23
CA VAL A 261 24.45 6.28 -3.95
C VAL A 261 25.55 5.37 -3.42
N LYS A 262 25.32 4.04 -3.43
CA LYS A 262 26.34 3.08 -2.96
C LYS A 262 27.59 3.12 -3.81
N TRP A 263 27.45 3.20 -5.14
CA TRP A 263 28.57 3.26 -6.05
C TRP A 263 29.38 4.54 -5.88
N CYS A 264 28.73 5.70 -5.89
CA CYS A 264 29.37 7.00 -5.66
C CYS A 264 30.10 7.04 -4.31
N ALA A 265 29.48 6.53 -3.24
CA ALA A 265 30.09 6.45 -1.92
C ALA A 265 31.35 5.57 -1.88
N GLN A 266 31.34 4.42 -2.59
CA GLN A 266 32.50 3.52 -2.65
C GLN A 266 33.61 4.03 -3.57
N SER A 267 33.25 4.67 -4.67
CA SER A 267 34.19 5.22 -5.66
C SER A 267 34.68 6.63 -5.32
N GLN A 268 34.21 7.21 -4.21
CA GLN A 268 34.52 8.59 -3.79
C GLN A 268 34.22 9.64 -4.87
N GLN A 269 33.17 9.41 -5.65
CA GLN A 269 32.71 10.33 -6.69
C GLN A 269 31.41 11.03 -6.26
N PRO A 270 31.16 12.27 -6.69
CA PRO A 270 29.90 12.93 -6.43
C PRO A 270 28.76 12.22 -7.16
N LEU A 271 27.55 12.30 -6.59
CA LEU A 271 26.35 11.82 -7.28
C LEU A 271 25.98 12.82 -8.37
N ASP A 272 26.27 12.46 -9.62
CA ASP A 272 25.97 13.23 -10.81
C ASP A 272 24.97 12.51 -11.74
N LEU A 273 24.47 13.23 -12.74
CA LEU A 273 23.52 12.69 -13.72
C LEU A 273 24.09 11.47 -14.45
N THR A 274 25.37 11.52 -14.80
CA THR A 274 26.05 10.46 -15.54
C THR A 274 26.11 9.15 -14.75
N SER A 275 26.39 9.23 -13.44
CA SER A 275 26.38 8.07 -12.55
C SER A 275 24.99 7.45 -12.46
N VAL A 276 23.96 8.28 -12.34
CA VAL A 276 22.56 7.81 -12.31
C VAL A 276 22.17 7.14 -13.63
N GLU A 277 22.46 7.75 -14.78
CA GLU A 277 22.17 7.15 -16.09
C GLU A 277 22.94 5.83 -16.31
N HIS A 278 24.19 5.76 -15.89
CA HIS A 278 25.00 4.55 -16.00
C HIS A 278 24.37 3.40 -15.20
N VAL A 279 23.92 3.68 -13.97
CA VAL A 279 23.23 2.70 -13.13
C VAL A 279 21.87 2.31 -13.71
N ILE A 280 21.12 3.24 -14.28
CA ILE A 280 19.84 2.92 -14.95
C ILE A 280 20.09 1.91 -16.09
N ARG A 281 21.09 2.16 -16.95
CA ARG A 281 21.43 1.25 -18.06
C ARG A 281 21.86 -0.14 -17.58
N LEU A 282 22.58 -0.22 -16.46
CA LEU A 282 23.03 -1.48 -15.88
C LEU A 282 21.89 -2.25 -15.20
N ALA A 283 21.09 -1.57 -14.38
CA ALA A 283 20.06 -2.20 -13.54
C ALA A 283 18.75 -2.48 -14.30
N CYS A 284 18.49 -1.72 -15.38
CA CYS A 284 17.24 -1.78 -16.14
C CYS A 284 17.53 -1.85 -17.65
N PRO A 285 18.10 -2.95 -18.17
CA PRO A 285 18.50 -3.07 -19.57
C PRO A 285 17.33 -2.97 -20.57
N GLY A 286 16.10 -3.26 -20.13
CA GLY A 286 14.89 -3.13 -20.95
C GLY A 286 14.22 -1.75 -20.91
N ALA A 287 14.76 -0.79 -20.15
CA ALA A 287 14.17 0.55 -20.06
C ALA A 287 14.48 1.37 -21.31
N THR A 288 13.46 2.03 -21.84
CA THR A 288 13.58 2.96 -22.97
C THR A 288 13.41 4.39 -22.48
N LYS A 289 14.05 5.35 -23.16
CA LYS A 289 13.87 6.78 -22.90
C LYS A 289 12.71 7.28 -23.75
N SER A 290 11.67 7.83 -23.14
CA SER A 290 10.61 8.51 -23.89
C SER A 290 11.18 9.77 -24.51
N GLU A 291 10.90 10.03 -25.80
CA GLU A 291 11.28 11.30 -26.43
C GLU A 291 10.71 12.47 -25.62
N PRO A 292 11.45 13.58 -25.50
CA PRO A 292 10.94 14.78 -24.83
C PRO A 292 9.65 15.21 -25.52
N LEU A 293 8.60 15.46 -24.72
CA LEU A 293 7.35 16.02 -25.22
C LEU A 293 7.69 17.30 -26.00
N SER A 294 7.57 17.27 -27.33
CA SER A 294 7.66 18.47 -28.13
C SER A 294 6.55 19.44 -27.68
N GLU A 295 6.91 20.72 -27.51
CA GLU A 295 6.02 21.80 -27.06
C GLU A 295 4.74 21.95 -27.92
N GLU A 296 4.65 21.29 -29.07
CA GLU A 296 3.49 21.34 -29.97
C GLU A 296 2.25 20.58 -29.46
N SER A 297 2.40 19.61 -28.55
CA SER A 297 1.24 18.83 -28.06
C SER A 297 0.39 19.59 -27.04
N ALA A 298 0.94 20.62 -26.37
CA ALA A 298 0.19 21.51 -25.49
C ALA A 298 -0.63 22.57 -26.26
N ALA A 299 -0.25 22.87 -27.50
CA ALA A 299 -0.97 23.83 -28.36
C ALA A 299 -2.20 23.21 -29.07
N GLY A 300 -2.27 21.87 -29.17
CA GLY A 300 -3.37 21.15 -29.82
C GLY A 300 -4.70 21.22 -29.07
N GLU A 301 -4.67 21.24 -27.74
CA GLU A 301 -5.89 21.33 -26.91
C GLU A 301 -6.46 22.76 -26.82
N THR A 302 -5.65 23.78 -27.13
CA THR A 302 -6.11 25.19 -27.10
C THR A 302 -6.81 25.61 -28.41
N ARG A 303 -6.70 24.82 -29.49
CA ARG A 303 -7.40 25.11 -30.77
C ARG A 303 -8.79 24.48 -30.86
N LEU A 304 -9.06 23.39 -30.15
CA LEU A 304 -10.38 22.73 -30.18
C LEU A 304 -11.44 23.40 -29.28
N SER A 305 -11.04 24.29 -28.37
CA SER A 305 -11.97 25.07 -27.52
C SER A 305 -12.44 26.39 -28.15
N ARG A 306 -11.92 26.77 -29.33
CA ARG A 306 -12.32 28.01 -30.05
C ARG A 306 -13.23 27.78 -31.26
N SER A 307 -13.55 26.54 -31.62
CA SER A 307 -14.41 26.22 -32.79
C SER A 307 -15.88 25.95 -32.46
N PHE A 308 -16.33 26.11 -31.20
CA PHE A 308 -17.71 25.83 -30.78
C PHE A 308 -18.52 27.07 -30.30
N SER A 309 -17.99 28.28 -30.40
CA SER A 309 -18.72 29.52 -30.06
C SER A 309 -19.29 30.21 -31.31
N GLY A 310 -20.16 29.54 -32.06
CA GLY A 310 -20.74 30.11 -33.27
C GLY A 310 -21.86 29.28 -33.89
N LEU A 311 -22.94 29.06 -33.14
CA LEU A 311 -24.24 28.63 -33.69
C LEU A 311 -25.35 28.93 -32.67
N GLU A 312 -25.74 30.21 -32.59
CA GLU A 312 -27.07 30.65 -32.16
C GLU A 312 -27.60 31.64 -33.21
N MET A 313 -28.51 31.14 -34.04
CA MET A 313 -29.71 31.83 -34.54
C MET A 313 -30.68 30.79 -35.11
#